data_AF-A0A1F8SC80-F1
#
_entry.id   AF-A0A1F8SC80-F1
#
_cell.length_a   1.000
_cell.length_b   1.000
_cell.length_c   1.000
_cell.angle_alpha   90.00
_cell.angle_beta   90.00
_cell.angle_gamma   90.00
#
_symmetry.space_group_name_H-M   'P 1'
#
loop_
_entity.id
_entity.type
_entity.pdbx_description
1 polymer ?
#
loop_
_entity_poly.entity_id
_entity_poly.type
_entity_poly.pdbx_seq_one_letter_code
_entity_poly.pdbx_strand_id
1 'polypeptide(L)'
;MELNVLLPLLSSTLSFVFALFLLDQWLERRHSYQLIWTIGMAWYGISAGTEFWGAAYGWSEPLYRTWYLIGAVYVAAWLGLGTMFLLGRTRFGYGAAISFVLAGLFTFLSWRRYEYADAAGTEALYPLVAVVAAVAIAVATYRSKGQWAPLAGVLIVGGSLLAVPVVLLAPLEAPGYVLDASGIPVGDAMPGYARLLTPLFNVTGGFALAFGALYSTYVFMPKQRVLRYDLRRDRGVLRFLFNLLFAPVAITVNLIASIPGTVVAQVQGRLHSRVPATILLAIGGFVPSVTSGLSRFGVTETFFLGELLGVVFLFAGFLVSIEVFREIRIPFTRRVLRVRHEAA
;
A
#
# COMPACT_ATOMS: atom_id res chain seq x y z
N MET A 1 -27.11 14.72 -2.29
CA MET A 1 -25.67 15.00 -2.21
C MET A 1 -25.04 14.23 -3.35
N GLU A 2 -24.26 14.90 -4.20
CA GLU A 2 -23.63 14.26 -5.35
C GLU A 2 -22.69 13.12 -4.92
N LEU A 3 -22.55 12.10 -5.76
CA LEU A 3 -21.77 10.89 -5.41
C LEU A 3 -20.28 11.20 -5.19
N ASN A 4 -19.76 12.20 -5.93
CA ASN A 4 -18.41 12.75 -5.77
C ASN A 4 -18.19 13.53 -4.46
N VAL A 5 -19.24 13.80 -3.69
CA VAL A 5 -19.17 14.39 -2.34
C VAL A 5 -19.37 13.30 -1.28
N LEU A 6 -20.34 12.40 -1.49
CA LEU A 6 -20.67 11.36 -0.52
C LEU A 6 -19.57 10.31 -0.36
N LEU A 7 -19.03 9.80 -1.48
CA LEU A 7 -18.03 8.72 -1.43
C LEU A 7 -16.72 9.13 -0.75
N PRO A 8 -16.14 10.32 -1.03
CA PRO A 8 -14.94 10.76 -0.32
C PRO A 8 -15.20 11.04 1.16
N LEU A 9 -16.38 11.57 1.51
CA LEU A 9 -16.75 11.78 2.92
C LEU A 9 -16.80 10.47 3.71
N LEU A 10 -17.45 9.45 3.14
CA LEU A 10 -17.51 8.12 3.74
C LEU A 10 -16.13 7.48 3.83
N SER A 11 -15.31 7.60 2.78
CA SER A 11 -13.94 7.07 2.75
C SER A 11 -13.05 7.74 3.79
N SER A 12 -13.16 9.07 3.93
CA SER A 12 -12.42 9.86 4.93
C SER A 12 -12.82 9.45 6.35
N THR A 13 -14.12 9.44 6.62
CA THR A 13 -14.67 9.09 7.93
C THR A 13 -14.25 7.68 8.35
N LEU A 14 -14.45 6.70 7.44
CA LEU A 14 -14.10 5.31 7.72
C LEU A 14 -12.59 5.12 7.91
N SER A 15 -11.77 5.84 7.14
CA SER A 15 -10.31 5.81 7.30
C SER A 15 -9.86 6.33 8.65
N PHE A 16 -10.44 7.43 9.14
CA PHE A 16 -10.14 7.94 10.48
C PHE A 16 -10.62 7.01 11.59
N VAL A 17 -11.83 6.45 11.47
CA VAL A 17 -12.32 5.42 12.40
C VAL A 17 -11.33 4.26 12.43
N PHE A 18 -10.95 3.72 11.28
CA PHE A 18 -10.00 2.62 11.21
C PHE A 18 -8.63 3.00 11.80
N ALA A 19 -8.12 4.21 11.54
CA ALA A 19 -6.89 4.70 12.14
C ALA A 19 -6.95 4.72 13.68
N LEU A 20 -8.08 5.10 14.28
CA LEU A 20 -8.27 5.07 15.74
C LEU A 20 -8.24 3.65 16.30
N PHE A 21 -8.85 2.68 15.63
CA PHE A 21 -8.76 1.27 16.03
C PHE A 21 -7.31 0.74 15.95
N LEU A 22 -6.57 1.08 14.90
CA LEU A 22 -5.16 0.71 14.78
C LEU A 22 -4.32 1.38 15.87
N LEU A 23 -4.61 2.64 16.20
CA LEU A 23 -3.91 3.39 17.23
C LEU A 23 -4.11 2.78 18.61
N ASP A 24 -5.36 2.46 18.96
CA ASP A 24 -5.72 1.77 20.20
C ASP A 24 -4.98 0.42 20.30
N GLN A 25 -4.97 -0.36 19.22
CA GLN A 25 -4.26 -1.63 19.17
C GLN A 25 -2.74 -1.47 19.33
N TRP A 26 -2.17 -0.41 18.74
CA TRP A 26 -0.76 -0.10 18.89
C TRP A 26 -0.41 0.34 20.31
N LEU A 27 -1.24 1.15 20.97
CA LEU A 27 -0.97 1.60 22.33
C LEU A 27 -0.81 0.42 23.30
N GLU A 28 -1.54 -0.66 23.08
CA GLU A 28 -1.44 -1.89 23.85
C GLU A 28 -0.28 -2.80 23.45
N ARG A 29 -0.16 -3.13 22.16
CA ARG A 29 0.75 -4.18 21.69
C ARG A 29 2.12 -3.65 21.25
N ARG A 30 2.19 -2.36 20.93
CA ARG A 30 3.39 -1.62 20.53
C ARG A 30 4.11 -2.21 19.31
N HIS A 31 3.40 -2.88 18.41
CA HIS A 31 4.00 -3.38 17.18
C HIS A 31 4.18 -2.25 16.16
N SER A 32 5.40 -2.09 15.63
CA SER A 32 5.75 -0.98 14.73
C SER A 32 4.87 -0.89 13.48
N TYR A 33 4.47 -2.02 12.90
CA TYR A 33 3.61 -2.02 11.71
C TYR A 33 2.21 -1.43 11.97
N GLN A 34 1.69 -1.53 13.20
CA GLN A 34 0.39 -0.98 13.57
C GLN A 34 0.45 0.54 13.58
N LEU A 35 1.50 1.12 14.16
CA LEU A 35 1.71 2.57 14.14
C LEU A 35 1.85 3.11 12.71
N ILE A 36 2.61 2.41 11.87
CA ILE A 36 2.80 2.80 10.47
C ILE A 36 1.47 2.76 9.72
N TRP A 37 0.65 1.72 9.93
CA TRP A 37 -0.69 1.66 9.34
C TRP A 37 -1.65 2.69 9.92
N THR A 38 -1.58 3.03 11.22
CA THR A 38 -2.33 4.15 11.79
C THR A 38 -2.02 5.44 11.04
N ILE A 39 -0.74 5.72 10.81
CA ILE A 39 -0.30 6.91 10.07
C ILE A 39 -0.78 6.84 8.61
N GLY A 40 -0.62 5.68 7.94
CA GLY A 40 -1.10 5.49 6.58
C GLY A 40 -2.62 5.64 6.42
N MET A 41 -3.40 5.16 7.38
CA MET A 41 -4.87 5.34 7.39
C MET A 41 -5.27 6.78 7.73
N ALA A 42 -4.50 7.49 8.55
CA ALA A 42 -4.71 8.93 8.75
C ALA A 42 -4.43 9.71 7.46
N TRP A 43 -3.38 9.37 6.71
CA TRP A 43 -3.13 9.93 5.38
C TRP A 43 -4.27 9.64 4.40
N TYR A 44 -4.80 8.42 4.40
CA TYR A 44 -5.98 8.08 3.61
C TYR A 44 -7.16 8.99 4.00
N GLY A 45 -7.44 9.12 5.31
CA GLY A 45 -8.50 9.97 5.82
C GLY A 45 -8.38 11.43 5.37
N ILE A 46 -7.18 11.99 5.44
CA ILE A 46 -6.93 13.37 4.98
C ILE A 46 -7.08 13.48 3.46
N SER A 47 -6.57 12.53 2.68
CA SER A 47 -6.71 12.51 1.21
C SER A 47 -8.18 12.56 0.79
N ALA A 48 -8.97 11.59 1.21
CA ALA A 48 -10.40 11.54 0.89
C ALA A 48 -11.16 12.75 1.47
N GLY A 49 -10.69 13.28 2.61
CA GLY A 49 -11.24 14.50 3.21
C GLY A 49 -11.02 15.74 2.35
N THR A 50 -9.85 15.86 1.71
CA THR A 50 -9.55 16.97 0.78
C THR A 50 -10.41 16.89 -0.48
N GLU A 51 -10.68 15.69 -0.98
CA GLU A 51 -11.57 15.47 -2.13
C GLU A 51 -13.02 15.80 -1.79
N PHE A 52 -13.52 15.34 -0.64
CA PHE A 52 -14.84 15.75 -0.13
C PHE A 52 -14.94 17.27 -0.05
N TRP A 53 -13.95 17.92 0.58
CA TRP A 53 -13.98 19.36 0.77
C TRP A 53 -13.93 20.11 -0.56
N GLY A 54 -13.08 19.66 -1.48
CA GLY A 54 -12.95 20.25 -2.81
C GLY A 54 -14.21 20.11 -3.65
N ALA A 55 -14.87 18.95 -3.59
CA ALA A 55 -16.13 18.70 -4.29
C ALA A 55 -17.32 19.45 -3.68
N ALA A 56 -17.38 19.59 -2.35
CA ALA A 56 -18.50 20.21 -1.65
C ALA A 56 -18.42 21.75 -1.60
N TYR A 57 -17.21 22.29 -1.42
CA TYR A 57 -16.99 23.70 -1.10
C TYR A 57 -16.06 24.41 -2.09
N GLY A 58 -15.55 23.70 -3.09
CA GLY A 58 -14.64 24.22 -4.10
C GLY A 58 -13.16 23.97 -3.76
N TRP A 59 -12.35 23.98 -4.81
CA TRP A 59 -10.91 23.75 -4.73
C TRP A 59 -10.13 25.04 -4.50
N SER A 60 -9.00 24.90 -3.80
CA SER A 60 -8.01 25.96 -3.61
C SER A 60 -6.62 25.37 -3.70
N GLU A 61 -5.62 26.22 -3.96
CA GLU A 61 -4.22 25.79 -4.06
C GLU A 61 -3.73 25.02 -2.81
N PRO A 62 -3.96 25.48 -1.55
CA PRO A 62 -3.51 24.73 -0.37
C PRO A 62 -4.18 23.36 -0.24
N LEU A 63 -5.46 23.28 -0.60
CA LEU A 63 -6.22 22.03 -0.57
C LEU A 63 -5.67 21.05 -1.61
N TYR A 64 -5.39 21.53 -2.82
CA TYR A 64 -4.79 20.75 -3.90
C TYR A 64 -3.38 20.26 -3.56
N ARG A 65 -2.52 21.11 -2.97
CA ARG A 65 -1.20 20.70 -2.49
C ARG A 65 -1.28 19.63 -1.41
N THR A 66 -2.25 19.75 -0.50
CA THR A 66 -2.50 18.77 0.56
C THR A 66 -2.95 17.43 -0.02
N TRP A 67 -3.94 17.45 -0.92
CA TRP A 67 -4.39 16.27 -1.67
C TRP A 67 -3.23 15.61 -2.41
N TYR A 68 -2.44 16.38 -3.13
CA TYR A 68 -1.34 15.85 -3.93
C TYR A 68 -0.25 15.21 -3.06
N LEU A 69 0.21 15.91 -2.02
CA LEU A 69 1.24 15.39 -1.13
C LEU A 69 0.77 14.14 -0.38
N ILE A 70 -0.43 14.18 0.18
CA ILE A 70 -0.90 13.12 1.05
C ILE A 70 -1.48 11.98 0.23
N GLY A 71 -2.48 12.28 -0.61
CA GLY A 71 -3.17 11.30 -1.45
C GLY A 71 -2.28 10.73 -2.55
N ALA A 72 -1.76 11.60 -3.41
CA ALA A 72 -1.01 11.15 -4.58
C ALA A 72 0.41 10.63 -4.26
N VAL A 73 1.00 10.98 -3.11
CA VAL A 73 2.36 10.54 -2.74
C VAL A 73 2.39 9.63 -1.50
N TYR A 74 1.71 9.96 -0.39
CA TYR A 74 1.95 9.25 0.87
C TYR A 74 1.13 7.98 1.09
N VAL A 75 -0.17 7.97 0.77
CA VAL A 75 -1.10 6.91 1.21
C VAL A 75 -0.55 5.50 0.91
N ALA A 76 -0.29 5.22 -0.36
CA ALA A 76 0.15 3.89 -0.78
C ALA A 76 1.51 3.51 -0.16
N ALA A 77 2.47 4.44 -0.15
CA ALA A 77 3.81 4.20 0.40
C ALA A 77 3.78 3.85 1.89
N TRP A 78 3.01 4.58 2.69
CA TRP A 78 2.89 4.33 4.12
C TRP A 78 2.14 3.03 4.43
N LEU A 79 1.06 2.73 3.69
CA LEU A 79 0.35 1.46 3.84
C LEU A 79 1.25 0.27 3.45
N GLY A 80 1.99 0.39 2.35
CA GLY A 80 2.98 -0.61 1.93
C GLY A 80 4.14 -0.76 2.93
N LEU A 81 4.60 0.33 3.54
CA LEU A 81 5.63 0.31 4.57
C LEU A 81 5.18 -0.49 5.80
N GLY A 82 3.92 -0.37 6.21
CA GLY A 82 3.38 -1.18 7.30
C GLY A 82 3.45 -2.68 6.99
N THR A 83 3.18 -3.08 5.74
CA THR A 83 3.36 -4.47 5.28
C THR A 83 4.82 -4.90 5.27
N MET A 84 5.75 -4.02 4.88
CA MET A 84 7.19 -4.29 4.97
C MET A 84 7.63 -4.55 6.41
N PHE A 85 7.11 -3.78 7.38
CA PHE A 85 7.39 -3.98 8.80
C PHE A 85 6.72 -5.24 9.37
N LEU A 86 5.49 -5.54 8.95
CA LEU A 86 4.80 -6.79 9.31
C LEU A 86 5.64 -8.00 8.89
N LEU A 87 6.15 -7.99 7.66
CA LEU A 87 6.91 -9.08 7.07
C LEU A 87 8.42 -8.96 7.28
N GLY A 88 8.89 -7.98 8.07
CA GLY A 88 10.31 -7.62 8.21
C GLY A 88 11.24 -8.77 8.60
N ARG A 89 10.72 -9.74 9.35
CA ARG A 89 11.49 -10.93 9.80
C ARG A 89 11.52 -12.06 8.77
N THR A 90 10.92 -11.87 7.60
CA THR A 90 10.83 -12.87 6.53
C THR A 90 11.77 -12.54 5.37
N ARG A 91 11.79 -13.41 4.34
CA ARG A 91 12.49 -13.14 3.07
C ARG A 91 11.68 -12.26 2.11
N PHE A 92 10.55 -11.71 2.57
CA PHE A 92 9.74 -10.76 1.80
C PHE A 92 10.53 -9.51 1.38
N GLY A 93 11.67 -9.20 2.00
CA GLY A 93 12.55 -8.13 1.55
C GLY A 93 12.95 -8.21 0.07
N TYR A 94 12.99 -9.40 -0.55
CA TYR A 94 13.15 -9.50 -2.02
C TYR A 94 11.91 -9.03 -2.79
N GLY A 95 10.72 -9.33 -2.28
CA GLY A 95 9.47 -8.77 -2.83
C GLY A 95 9.41 -7.26 -2.68
N ALA A 96 9.82 -6.73 -1.52
CA ALA A 96 9.96 -5.28 -1.32
C ALA A 96 10.98 -4.66 -2.29
N ALA A 97 12.15 -5.28 -2.48
CA ALA A 97 13.13 -4.82 -3.46
C ALA A 97 12.57 -4.79 -4.89
N ILE A 98 11.78 -5.80 -5.28
CA ILE A 98 11.06 -5.79 -6.58
C ILE A 98 10.10 -4.61 -6.66
N SER A 99 9.35 -4.30 -5.60
CA SER A 99 8.47 -3.12 -5.58
C SER A 99 9.22 -1.81 -5.84
N PHE A 100 10.43 -1.64 -5.27
CA PHE A 100 11.27 -0.48 -5.54
C PHE A 100 11.79 -0.46 -7.00
N VAL A 101 12.21 -1.60 -7.55
CA VAL A 101 12.60 -1.67 -8.99
C VAL A 101 11.44 -1.29 -9.89
N LEU A 102 10.24 -1.82 -9.63
CA LEU A 102 9.03 -1.49 -10.38
C LEU A 102 8.71 0.00 -10.23
N ALA A 103 8.88 0.58 -9.05
CA ALA A 103 8.70 2.02 -8.86
C ALA A 103 9.64 2.86 -9.71
N GLY A 104 10.93 2.50 -9.77
CA GLY A 104 11.88 3.17 -10.65
C GLY A 104 11.51 3.03 -12.13
N LEU A 105 11.13 1.81 -12.56
CA LEU A 105 10.68 1.55 -13.93
C LEU A 105 9.44 2.37 -14.28
N PHE A 106 8.38 2.34 -13.46
CA PHE A 106 7.14 3.07 -13.73
C PHE A 106 7.35 4.58 -13.67
N THR A 107 8.25 5.07 -12.83
CA THR A 107 8.64 6.49 -12.81
C THR A 107 9.27 6.89 -14.15
N PHE A 108 10.22 6.09 -14.65
CA PHE A 108 10.83 6.31 -15.97
C PHE A 108 9.82 6.20 -17.10
N LEU A 109 8.94 5.19 -17.08
CA LEU A 109 7.90 5.00 -18.09
C LEU A 109 6.87 6.14 -18.08
N SER A 110 6.50 6.66 -16.91
CA SER A 110 5.65 7.85 -16.80
C SER A 110 6.30 9.05 -17.45
N TRP A 111 7.59 9.31 -17.18
CA TRP A 111 8.32 10.37 -17.90
C TRP A 111 8.34 10.13 -19.41
N ARG A 112 8.67 8.91 -19.88
CA ARG A 112 8.67 8.58 -21.31
C ARG A 112 7.32 8.76 -22.00
N ARG A 113 6.22 8.57 -21.27
CA ARG A 113 4.86 8.66 -21.82
C ARG A 113 4.37 10.11 -21.91
N TYR A 114 4.71 10.94 -20.93
CA TYR A 114 4.17 12.30 -20.80
C TYR A 114 5.19 13.40 -21.14
N GLU A 115 6.46 13.03 -21.34
CA GLU A 115 7.55 13.92 -21.75
C GLU A 115 7.60 15.22 -20.93
N TYR A 116 7.58 15.08 -19.60
CA TYR A 116 7.59 16.23 -18.70
C TYR A 116 8.82 17.11 -18.95
N ALA A 117 8.60 18.29 -19.53
CA ALA A 117 9.68 19.24 -19.86
C ALA A 117 10.45 19.70 -18.61
N ASP A 118 9.73 19.90 -17.50
CA ASP A 118 10.30 20.37 -16.22
C ASP A 118 10.67 19.23 -15.27
N ALA A 119 11.12 18.09 -15.80
CA ALA A 119 11.57 16.98 -14.97
C ALA A 119 12.91 17.27 -14.26
N ALA A 120 13.71 18.22 -14.77
CA ALA A 120 14.89 18.77 -14.10
C ALA A 120 15.90 17.70 -13.60
N GLY A 121 16.12 16.63 -14.37
CA GLY A 121 17.02 15.53 -14.02
C GLY A 121 16.40 14.47 -13.10
N THR A 122 15.19 14.69 -12.58
CA THR A 122 14.49 13.72 -11.73
C THR A 122 14.02 12.48 -12.50
N GLU A 123 13.88 12.59 -13.82
CA GLU A 123 13.61 11.49 -14.74
C GLU A 123 14.67 10.38 -14.69
N ALA A 124 15.91 10.72 -14.34
CA ALA A 124 17.00 9.77 -14.13
C ALA A 124 17.28 9.54 -12.63
N LEU A 125 17.26 10.60 -11.82
CA LEU A 125 17.58 10.52 -10.39
C LEU A 125 16.60 9.62 -9.62
N TYR A 126 15.29 9.77 -9.83
CA TYR A 126 14.30 9.00 -9.07
C TYR A 126 14.35 7.49 -9.38
N PRO A 127 14.41 7.05 -10.65
CA PRO A 127 14.65 5.64 -10.96
C PRO A 127 15.98 5.12 -10.40
N LEU A 128 17.05 5.90 -10.46
CA LEU A 128 18.34 5.51 -9.90
C LEU A 128 18.25 5.30 -8.38
N VAL A 129 17.64 6.24 -7.65
CA VAL A 129 17.41 6.11 -6.20
C VAL A 129 16.59 4.86 -5.89
N ALA A 130 15.54 4.59 -6.66
CA ALA A 130 14.73 3.37 -6.52
C ALA A 130 15.55 2.08 -6.72
N VAL A 131 16.42 2.03 -7.74
CA VAL A 131 17.28 0.86 -7.99
C VAL A 131 18.32 0.70 -6.88
N VAL A 132 18.96 1.79 -6.45
CA VAL A 132 19.93 1.76 -5.33
C VAL A 132 19.26 1.29 -4.04
N ALA A 133 18.07 1.80 -3.74
CA ALA A 133 17.25 1.34 -2.62
C ALA A 133 16.92 -0.15 -2.72
N ALA A 134 16.49 -0.63 -3.90
CA ALA A 134 16.19 -2.03 -4.13
C ALA A 134 17.41 -2.94 -3.90
N VAL A 135 18.58 -2.55 -4.41
CA VAL A 135 19.84 -3.28 -4.19
C VAL A 135 20.18 -3.30 -2.70
N ALA A 136 20.08 -2.15 -2.02
CA ALA A 136 20.37 -2.06 -0.58
C ALA A 136 19.43 -2.97 0.24
N ILE A 137 18.13 -2.97 -0.07
CA ILE A 137 17.13 -3.85 0.57
C ILE A 137 17.41 -5.33 0.26
N ALA A 138 17.72 -5.68 -0.99
CA ALA A 138 18.04 -7.05 -1.37
C ALA A 138 19.30 -7.56 -0.66
N VAL A 139 20.35 -6.72 -0.59
CA VAL A 139 21.59 -7.03 0.14
C VAL A 139 21.33 -7.14 1.64
N ALA A 140 20.55 -6.23 2.23
CA ALA A 140 20.16 -6.32 3.64
C ALA A 140 19.40 -7.63 3.92
N THR A 141 18.47 -8.01 3.04
CA THR A 141 17.73 -9.28 3.10
C THR A 141 18.64 -10.49 2.94
N TYR A 142 19.68 -10.38 2.10
CA TYR A 142 20.70 -11.40 1.93
C TYR A 142 21.65 -11.50 3.12
N ARG A 143 21.87 -10.43 3.89
CA ARG A 143 22.76 -10.46 5.07
C ARG A 143 22.05 -10.90 6.34
N SER A 144 20.83 -10.43 6.60
CA SER A 144 20.11 -10.77 7.82
C SER A 144 18.58 -10.75 7.60
N LYS A 145 17.85 -11.46 8.46
CA LYS A 145 16.39 -11.28 8.55
C LYS A 145 16.14 -10.11 9.50
N GLY A 146 15.24 -9.19 9.15
CA GLY A 146 14.84 -8.09 10.02
C GLY A 146 15.42 -6.73 9.67
N GLN A 147 16.69 -6.62 9.28
CA GLN A 147 17.34 -5.30 9.07
C GLN A 147 16.88 -4.56 7.80
N TRP A 148 16.31 -5.28 6.83
CA TRP A 148 15.83 -4.68 5.58
C TRP A 148 14.58 -3.81 5.76
N ALA A 149 13.72 -4.11 6.75
CA ALA A 149 12.49 -3.34 6.98
C ALA A 149 12.76 -1.95 7.60
N PRO A 150 13.61 -1.79 8.63
CA PRO A 150 14.05 -0.47 9.08
C PRO A 150 14.71 0.36 7.99
N LEU A 151 15.53 -0.27 7.12
CA LEU A 151 16.11 0.42 5.96
C LEU A 151 15.02 0.96 5.02
N ALA A 152 14.02 0.14 4.68
CA ALA A 152 12.87 0.60 3.90
C ALA A 152 12.10 1.72 4.60
N GLY A 153 11.99 1.67 5.94
CA GLY A 153 11.41 2.73 6.76
C GLY A 153 12.16 4.04 6.63
N VAL A 154 13.49 4.03 6.76
CA VAL A 154 14.32 5.23 6.57
C VAL A 154 14.14 5.80 5.17
N LEU A 155 14.11 4.95 4.14
CA LEU A 155 13.94 5.39 2.75
C LEU A 155 12.57 6.03 2.50
N ILE A 156 11.48 5.41 2.97
CA ILE A 156 10.12 5.93 2.76
C ILE A 156 9.85 7.18 3.61
N VAL A 157 10.30 7.20 4.87
CA VAL A 157 10.16 8.38 5.73
C VAL A 157 11.02 9.53 5.22
N GLY A 158 12.30 9.27 4.90
CA GLY A 158 13.20 10.28 4.34
C GLY A 158 12.71 10.82 3.00
N GLY A 159 12.24 9.95 2.12
CA GLY A 159 11.61 10.35 0.87
C GLY A 159 10.34 11.18 1.10
N SER A 160 9.50 10.81 2.07
CA SER A 160 8.30 11.60 2.43
C SER A 160 8.72 13.01 2.86
N LEU A 161 9.71 13.13 3.75
CA LEU A 161 10.23 14.43 4.19
C LEU A 161 10.77 15.28 3.04
N LEU A 162 11.44 14.66 2.06
CA LEU A 162 11.93 15.35 0.87
C LEU A 162 10.80 15.76 -0.09
N ALA A 163 9.70 15.00 -0.14
CA ALA A 163 8.53 15.33 -0.97
C ALA A 163 7.82 16.60 -0.48
N VAL A 164 7.87 16.91 0.82
CA VAL A 164 7.22 18.11 1.40
C VAL A 164 7.65 19.40 0.68
N PRO A 165 8.94 19.81 0.68
CA PRO A 165 9.34 21.04 -0.01
C PRO A 165 9.14 20.94 -1.52
N VAL A 166 9.29 19.76 -2.13
CA VAL A 166 9.08 19.56 -3.57
C VAL A 166 7.65 19.90 -3.97
N VAL A 167 6.66 19.50 -3.17
CA VAL A 167 5.24 19.76 -3.45
C VAL A 167 4.81 21.14 -2.96
N LEU A 168 5.24 21.58 -1.79
CA LEU A 168 4.78 22.86 -1.21
C LEU A 168 5.39 24.09 -1.89
N LEU A 169 6.61 23.97 -2.42
CA LEU A 169 7.31 25.08 -3.09
C LEU A 169 7.18 25.04 -4.61
N ALA A 170 6.51 24.03 -5.17
CA ALA A 170 6.30 23.94 -6.61
C ALA A 170 5.50 25.16 -7.12
N PRO A 171 5.94 25.83 -8.20
CA PRO A 171 5.15 26.90 -8.81
C PRO A 171 3.89 26.29 -9.43
N LEU A 172 2.73 26.89 -9.14
CA LEU A 172 1.45 26.50 -9.72
C LEU A 172 0.85 27.73 -10.40
N GLU A 173 0.42 27.57 -11.64
CA GLU A 173 -0.31 28.62 -12.36
C GLU A 173 -1.71 28.78 -11.75
N ALA A 174 -2.22 30.02 -11.74
CA ALA A 174 -3.58 30.28 -11.28
C ALA A 174 -4.59 29.44 -12.09
N PRO A 175 -5.56 28.75 -11.44
CA PRO A 175 -6.03 28.94 -10.06
C PRO A 175 -5.31 28.13 -8.96
N GLY A 176 -4.19 27.45 -9.29
CA GLY A 176 -3.40 26.67 -8.35
C GLY A 176 -3.86 25.22 -8.17
N TYR A 177 -4.75 24.74 -9.04
CA TYR A 177 -5.25 23.36 -9.06
C TYR A 177 -5.81 23.02 -10.45
N VAL A 178 -5.89 21.73 -10.77
CA VAL A 178 -6.51 21.22 -12.00
C VAL A 178 -7.41 20.03 -11.67
N LEU A 179 -8.60 20.02 -12.26
CA LEU A 179 -9.58 18.94 -12.17
C LEU A 179 -9.82 18.37 -13.57
N ASP A 180 -10.21 17.11 -13.64
CA ASP A 180 -10.69 16.50 -14.88
C ASP A 180 -12.13 16.95 -15.24
N ALA A 181 -12.66 16.43 -16.35
CA ALA A 181 -14.02 16.72 -16.81
C ALA A 181 -15.11 16.27 -15.81
N SER A 182 -14.79 15.36 -14.89
CA SER A 182 -15.67 14.84 -13.85
C SER A 182 -15.52 15.59 -12.51
N GLY A 183 -14.67 16.61 -12.45
CA GLY A 183 -14.40 17.39 -11.23
C GLY A 183 -13.47 16.69 -10.24
N ILE A 184 -12.76 15.64 -10.65
CA ILE A 184 -11.79 14.90 -9.84
C ILE A 184 -10.42 15.58 -9.97
N PRO A 185 -9.69 15.81 -8.86
CA PRO A 185 -8.36 16.40 -8.91
C PRO A 185 -7.38 15.52 -9.68
N VAL A 186 -6.58 16.14 -10.54
CA VAL A 186 -5.52 15.48 -11.30
C VAL A 186 -4.18 16.15 -11.06
N GLY A 187 -3.09 15.40 -11.17
CA GLY A 187 -1.73 15.89 -10.91
C GLY A 187 -1.18 16.90 -11.93
N ASP A 188 -1.98 17.34 -12.90
CA ASP A 188 -1.50 18.15 -14.04
C ASP A 188 -1.08 19.57 -13.67
N ALA A 189 -1.57 20.12 -12.56
CA ALA A 189 -1.08 21.42 -12.09
C ALA A 189 0.37 21.36 -11.60
N MET A 190 0.83 20.18 -11.13
CA MET A 190 2.17 20.02 -10.58
C MET A 190 3.23 19.94 -11.69
N PRO A 191 4.42 20.51 -11.47
CA PRO A 191 5.52 20.41 -12.42
C PRO A 191 6.04 18.96 -12.52
N GLY A 192 6.72 18.68 -13.64
CA GLY A 192 7.23 17.35 -13.99
C GLY A 192 8.00 16.65 -12.86
N TYR A 193 8.91 17.36 -12.21
CA TYR A 193 9.71 16.81 -11.11
C TYR A 193 8.85 16.34 -9.92
N ALA A 194 7.76 17.03 -9.60
CA ALA A 194 6.85 16.65 -8.52
C ALA A 194 5.92 15.51 -8.96
N ARG A 195 5.52 15.48 -10.24
CA ARG A 195 4.73 14.41 -10.88
C ARG A 195 5.40 13.05 -10.83
N LEU A 196 6.72 13.01 -10.90
CA LEU A 196 7.48 11.77 -10.83
C LEU A 196 7.57 11.17 -9.41
N LEU A 197 7.24 11.92 -8.35
CA LEU A 197 7.13 11.36 -7.00
C LEU A 197 5.94 10.40 -6.88
N THR A 198 4.82 10.69 -7.53
CA THR A 198 3.61 9.86 -7.47
C THR A 198 3.85 8.41 -7.87
N PRO A 199 4.38 8.07 -9.07
CA PRO A 199 4.69 6.69 -9.40
C PRO A 199 5.78 6.11 -8.49
N LEU A 200 6.80 6.89 -8.10
CA LEU A 200 7.87 6.41 -7.23
C LEU A 200 7.32 5.89 -5.89
N PHE A 201 6.39 6.61 -5.27
CA PHE A 201 5.82 6.22 -3.97
C PHE A 201 4.68 5.22 -4.12
N ASN A 202 3.72 5.49 -5.02
CA ASN A 202 2.52 4.65 -5.14
C ASN A 202 2.84 3.25 -5.64
N VAL A 203 3.79 3.13 -6.59
CA VAL A 203 4.18 1.82 -7.10
C VAL A 203 4.96 1.04 -6.04
N THR A 204 5.86 1.70 -5.30
CA THR A 204 6.59 1.07 -4.19
C THR A 204 5.61 0.52 -3.16
N GLY A 205 4.67 1.34 -2.71
CA GLY A 205 3.69 1.00 -1.69
C GLY A 205 2.65 -0.03 -2.16
N GLY A 206 2.03 0.22 -3.31
CA GLY A 206 0.99 -0.62 -3.90
C GLY A 206 1.46 -2.04 -4.19
N PHE A 207 2.65 -2.21 -4.79
CA PHE A 207 3.21 -3.54 -4.99
C PHE A 207 3.64 -4.20 -3.68
N ALA A 208 4.15 -3.45 -2.70
CA ALA A 208 4.45 -4.01 -1.38
C ALA A 208 3.20 -4.53 -0.66
N LEU A 209 2.07 -3.82 -0.76
CA LEU A 209 0.76 -4.29 -0.29
C LEU A 209 0.33 -5.56 -1.03
N ALA A 210 0.30 -5.52 -2.36
CA ALA A 210 -0.18 -6.63 -3.18
C ALA A 210 0.68 -7.89 -3.00
N PHE A 211 2.01 -7.77 -3.13
CA PHE A 211 2.92 -8.89 -2.93
C PHE A 211 2.92 -9.37 -1.47
N GLY A 212 2.81 -8.47 -0.50
CA GLY A 212 2.77 -8.85 0.91
C GLY A 212 1.49 -9.59 1.29
N ALA A 213 0.37 -9.20 0.70
CA ALA A 213 -0.90 -9.91 0.84
C ALA A 213 -0.83 -11.30 0.21
N LEU A 214 -0.33 -11.43 -1.02
CA LEU A 214 -0.10 -12.72 -1.69
C LEU A 214 0.85 -13.62 -0.87
N TYR A 215 1.95 -13.05 -0.38
CA TYR A 215 2.91 -13.76 0.46
C TYR A 215 2.27 -14.25 1.75
N SER A 216 1.46 -13.42 2.42
CA SER A 216 0.78 -13.77 3.66
C SER A 216 -0.27 -14.88 3.44
N THR A 217 -1.09 -14.76 2.38
CA THR A 217 -2.06 -15.80 2.00
C THR A 217 -1.36 -17.13 1.74
N TYR A 218 -0.27 -17.12 0.96
CA TYR A 218 0.54 -18.29 0.66
C TYR A 218 1.10 -18.97 1.93
N VAL A 219 1.44 -18.17 2.94
CA VAL A 219 2.01 -18.68 4.20
C VAL A 219 0.98 -19.40 5.06
N PHE A 220 -0.28 -18.95 5.08
CA PHE A 220 -1.34 -19.48 5.96
C PHE A 220 -2.27 -20.51 5.30
N MET A 221 -2.26 -20.65 3.99
CA MET A 221 -3.02 -21.68 3.29
C MET A 221 -2.37 -23.08 3.41
N PRO A 222 -3.13 -24.18 3.23
CA PRO A 222 -2.57 -25.53 3.07
C PRO A 222 -1.59 -25.58 1.89
N LYS A 223 -0.34 -25.99 2.13
CA LYS A 223 0.74 -25.85 1.13
C LYS A 223 0.89 -27.10 0.27
N GLN A 224 0.68 -26.96 -1.03
CA GLN A 224 1.10 -27.93 -2.03
C GLN A 224 2.36 -27.43 -2.75
N ARG A 225 3.50 -28.05 -2.46
CA ARG A 225 4.83 -27.65 -3.00
C ARG A 225 5.19 -28.51 -4.21
N VAL A 226 4.64 -28.17 -5.37
CA VAL A 226 4.95 -28.78 -6.67
C VAL A 226 6.39 -28.47 -7.07
N LEU A 227 6.76 -27.18 -7.03
CA LEU A 227 8.12 -26.72 -7.33
C LEU A 227 8.86 -26.38 -6.03
N ARG A 228 9.93 -27.12 -5.73
CA ARG A 228 10.75 -26.89 -4.55
C ARG A 228 11.89 -25.93 -4.88
N TYR A 229 12.05 -24.92 -4.04
CA TYR A 229 13.21 -24.03 -4.08
C TYR A 229 13.67 -23.74 -2.64
N ASP A 230 14.93 -23.35 -2.49
CA ASP A 230 15.48 -22.96 -1.20
C ASP A 230 16.44 -21.77 -1.36
N LEU A 231 16.26 -20.75 -0.53
CA LEU A 231 17.08 -19.54 -0.51
C LEU A 231 18.14 -19.60 0.61
N ARG A 232 18.60 -20.80 0.94
CA ARG A 232 19.71 -21.09 1.85
C ARG A 232 21.03 -20.52 1.32
N ARG A 233 21.76 -19.82 2.20
CA ARG A 233 22.98 -19.08 1.86
C ARG A 233 24.22 -19.97 1.89
N ASP A 234 24.17 -21.07 2.64
CA ASP A 234 25.25 -22.04 2.82
C ASP A 234 25.51 -22.91 1.58
N ARG A 235 24.63 -22.87 0.57
CA ARG A 235 24.74 -23.69 -0.65
C ARG A 235 25.39 -22.97 -1.85
N GLY A 236 26.01 -21.81 -1.61
CA GLY A 236 26.73 -21.02 -2.62
C GLY A 236 25.89 -19.92 -3.28
N VAL A 237 26.56 -18.82 -3.66
CA VAL A 237 25.93 -17.59 -4.19
C VAL A 237 25.23 -17.81 -5.53
N LEU A 238 25.86 -18.51 -6.47
CA LEU A 238 25.26 -18.78 -7.79
C LEU A 238 23.94 -19.55 -7.68
N ARG A 239 23.91 -20.59 -6.84
CA ARG A 239 22.70 -21.38 -6.60
C ARG A 239 21.62 -20.57 -5.89
N PHE A 240 22.02 -19.71 -4.96
CA PHE A 240 21.12 -18.76 -4.32
C PHE A 240 20.49 -17.82 -5.35
N LEU A 241 21.28 -17.22 -6.25
CA LEU A 241 20.80 -16.30 -7.29
C LEU A 241 19.87 -17.02 -8.27
N PHE A 242 20.23 -18.22 -8.74
CA PHE A 242 19.35 -19.02 -9.57
C PHE A 242 18.01 -19.30 -8.89
N ASN A 243 18.04 -19.74 -7.63
CA ASN A 243 16.82 -20.01 -6.86
C ASN A 243 16.02 -18.73 -6.58
N LEU A 244 16.68 -17.57 -6.46
CA LEU A 244 16.01 -16.29 -6.28
C LEU A 244 15.24 -15.89 -7.55
N LEU A 245 15.82 -16.09 -8.73
CA LEU A 245 15.16 -15.86 -10.02
C LEU A 245 14.06 -16.89 -10.30
N PHE A 246 14.24 -18.13 -9.84
CA PHE A 246 13.23 -19.18 -9.95
C PHE A 246 12.09 -19.03 -8.92
N ALA A 247 12.32 -18.37 -7.80
CA ALA A 247 11.36 -18.26 -6.69
C ALA A 247 10.00 -17.66 -7.11
N PRO A 248 9.91 -16.58 -7.91
CA PRO A 248 8.61 -16.08 -8.39
C PRO A 248 7.80 -17.15 -9.13
N VAL A 249 8.42 -17.88 -10.05
CA VAL A 249 7.76 -18.97 -10.80
C VAL A 249 7.30 -20.07 -9.85
N ALA A 250 8.19 -20.51 -8.95
CA ALA A 250 7.86 -21.56 -7.99
C ALA A 250 6.75 -21.13 -7.02
N ILE A 251 6.77 -19.89 -6.53
CA ILE A 251 5.72 -19.33 -5.66
C ILE A 251 4.39 -19.32 -6.40
N THR A 252 4.34 -18.81 -7.64
CA THR A 252 3.11 -18.74 -8.43
C THR A 252 2.53 -20.14 -8.68
N VAL A 253 3.34 -21.09 -9.15
CA VAL A 253 2.89 -22.46 -9.40
C VAL A 253 2.40 -23.14 -8.11
N ASN A 254 3.15 -22.99 -7.01
CA ASN A 254 2.74 -23.55 -5.73
C ASN A 254 1.48 -22.87 -5.16
N LEU A 255 1.31 -21.57 -5.39
CA LEU A 255 0.12 -20.82 -4.99
C LEU A 255 -1.11 -21.39 -5.69
N ILE A 256 -1.07 -21.50 -7.03
CA ILE A 256 -2.15 -22.06 -7.85
C ILE A 256 -2.47 -23.50 -7.43
N ALA A 257 -1.45 -24.34 -7.27
CA ALA A 257 -1.63 -25.73 -6.85
C ALA A 257 -2.28 -25.85 -5.46
N SER A 258 -2.12 -24.86 -4.59
CA SER A 258 -2.67 -24.88 -3.23
C SER A 258 -4.13 -24.39 -3.15
N ILE A 259 -4.68 -23.79 -4.21
CA ILE A 259 -6.05 -23.26 -4.23
C ILE A 259 -7.10 -24.34 -3.97
N PRO A 260 -7.11 -25.51 -4.64
CA PRO A 260 -8.16 -26.52 -4.43
C PRO A 260 -8.23 -27.00 -2.98
N GLY A 261 -7.08 -27.26 -2.35
CA GLY A 261 -7.01 -27.65 -0.94
C GLY A 261 -7.49 -26.54 -0.01
N THR A 262 -7.24 -25.28 -0.36
CA THR A 262 -7.73 -24.11 0.38
C THR A 262 -9.26 -24.00 0.29
N VAL A 263 -9.85 -24.19 -0.88
CA VAL A 263 -11.31 -24.16 -1.06
C VAL A 263 -11.98 -25.26 -0.25
N VAL A 264 -11.47 -26.48 -0.30
CA VAL A 264 -12.00 -27.61 0.49
C VAL A 264 -11.89 -27.32 1.99
N ALA A 265 -10.75 -26.79 2.45
CA ALA A 265 -10.57 -26.41 3.85
C ALA A 265 -11.49 -25.27 4.30
N GLN A 266 -11.89 -24.35 3.39
CA GLN A 266 -12.85 -23.29 3.66
C GLN A 266 -14.25 -23.86 3.89
N VAL A 267 -14.70 -24.70 2.96
CA VAL A 267 -16.03 -25.35 3.03
C VAL A 267 -16.15 -26.19 4.30
N GLN A 268 -15.05 -26.82 4.73
CA GLN A 268 -15.00 -27.64 5.93
C GLN A 268 -14.87 -26.83 7.24
N GLY A 269 -14.78 -25.49 7.18
CA GLY A 269 -14.57 -24.65 8.37
C GLY A 269 -13.21 -24.87 9.05
N ARG A 270 -12.26 -25.51 8.37
CA ARG A 270 -10.93 -25.85 8.91
C ARG A 270 -9.87 -24.78 8.61
N LEU A 271 -10.23 -23.75 7.84
CA LEU A 271 -9.32 -22.67 7.52
C LEU A 271 -9.12 -21.74 8.71
N HIS A 272 -7.87 -21.44 8.99
CA HIS A 272 -7.53 -20.43 9.97
C HIS A 272 -8.18 -19.10 9.55
N SER A 273 -8.89 -18.47 10.47
CA SER A 273 -9.50 -17.13 10.35
C SER A 273 -8.60 -16.05 9.74
N ARG A 274 -7.28 -16.23 9.78
CA ARG A 274 -6.29 -15.34 9.16
C ARG A 274 -6.36 -15.34 7.63
N VAL A 275 -6.80 -16.43 6.99
CA VAL A 275 -6.85 -16.53 5.52
C VAL A 275 -7.95 -15.62 4.94
N PRO A 276 -9.22 -15.69 5.37
CA PRO A 276 -10.24 -14.73 4.94
C PRO A 276 -9.86 -13.26 5.21
N ALA A 277 -9.31 -12.97 6.40
CA ALA A 277 -8.84 -11.63 6.74
C ALA A 277 -7.76 -11.12 5.78
N THR A 278 -6.78 -11.97 5.44
CA THR A 278 -5.69 -11.61 4.52
C THR A 278 -6.21 -11.39 3.10
N ILE A 279 -7.21 -12.16 2.65
CA ILE A 279 -7.85 -11.98 1.35
C ILE A 279 -8.60 -10.64 1.28
N LEU A 280 -9.37 -10.29 2.32
CA LEU A 280 -10.06 -9.00 2.38
C LEU A 280 -9.08 -7.83 2.38
N LEU A 281 -7.99 -7.92 3.16
CA LEU A 281 -6.91 -6.93 3.14
C LEU A 281 -6.25 -6.84 1.76
N ALA A 282 -6.05 -7.97 1.07
CA ALA A 282 -5.51 -8.01 -0.28
C ALA A 282 -6.40 -7.26 -1.28
N ILE A 283 -7.70 -7.56 -1.26
CA ILE A 283 -8.70 -6.92 -2.10
C ILE A 283 -8.74 -5.41 -1.80
N GLY A 284 -8.78 -5.05 -0.52
CA GLY A 284 -8.82 -3.64 -0.10
C GLY A 284 -7.60 -2.82 -0.50
N GLY A 285 -6.41 -3.42 -0.55
CA GLY A 285 -5.21 -2.76 -1.08
C GLY A 285 -5.13 -2.73 -2.60
N PHE A 286 -5.72 -3.73 -3.27
CA PHE A 286 -5.65 -3.88 -4.73
C PHE A 286 -6.67 -3.01 -5.47
N VAL A 287 -7.91 -2.92 -4.97
CA VAL A 287 -9.01 -2.20 -5.63
C VAL A 287 -8.65 -0.72 -5.91
N PRO A 288 -8.18 0.08 -4.93
CA PRO A 288 -7.78 1.47 -5.19
C PRO A 288 -6.63 1.59 -6.20
N SER A 289 -5.69 0.63 -6.18
CA SER A 289 -4.57 0.61 -7.12
C SER A 289 -5.05 0.40 -8.56
N VAL A 290 -6.08 -0.44 -8.76
CA VAL A 290 -6.69 -0.68 -10.08
C VAL A 290 -7.51 0.53 -10.52
N THR A 291 -8.38 1.08 -9.66
CA THR A 291 -9.23 2.22 -10.04
C THR A 291 -8.41 3.49 -10.28
N SER A 292 -7.35 3.72 -9.51
CA SER A 292 -6.37 4.78 -9.78
C SER A 292 -5.56 4.53 -11.06
N GLY A 293 -5.31 3.27 -11.43
CA GLY A 293 -4.73 2.94 -12.73
C GLY A 293 -5.68 3.24 -13.89
N LEU A 294 -6.96 2.89 -13.73
CA LEU A 294 -8.02 3.11 -14.72
C LEU A 294 -8.32 4.60 -14.97
N SER A 295 -8.18 5.45 -13.95
CA SER A 295 -8.34 6.90 -14.13
C SER A 295 -7.32 7.49 -15.11
N ARG A 296 -6.13 6.89 -15.22
CA ARG A 296 -5.11 7.28 -16.22
C ARG A 296 -5.49 6.91 -17.66
N PHE A 297 -6.46 6.02 -17.84
CA PHE A 297 -7.06 5.66 -19.13
C PHE A 297 -8.37 6.42 -19.39
N GLY A 298 -8.69 7.44 -18.57
CA GLY A 298 -9.90 8.24 -18.71
C GLY A 298 -11.14 7.67 -18.03
N VAL A 299 -11.02 6.55 -17.29
CA VAL A 299 -12.13 5.95 -16.53
C VAL A 299 -12.09 6.45 -15.10
N THR A 300 -12.56 7.68 -14.88
CA THR A 300 -12.45 8.38 -13.58
C THR A 300 -13.70 8.19 -12.71
N GLU A 301 -14.83 7.76 -13.28
CA GLU A 301 -16.09 7.49 -12.56
C GLU A 301 -15.95 6.43 -11.46
N THR A 302 -15.00 5.50 -11.60
CA THR A 302 -14.77 4.42 -10.63
C THR A 302 -13.79 4.79 -9.52
N PHE A 303 -13.20 6.00 -9.57
CA PHE A 303 -12.14 6.43 -8.66
C PHE A 303 -12.60 6.41 -7.19
N PHE A 304 -13.59 7.25 -6.85
CA PHE A 304 -14.10 7.34 -5.47
C PHE A 304 -14.78 6.06 -4.97
N LEU A 305 -15.40 5.30 -5.89
CA LEU A 305 -16.00 4.01 -5.53
C LEU A 305 -14.90 3.00 -5.16
N GLY A 306 -13.83 2.95 -5.94
CA GLY A 306 -12.68 2.10 -5.66
C GLY A 306 -12.00 2.43 -4.35
N GLU A 307 -11.90 3.72 -4.02
CA GLU A 307 -11.36 4.17 -2.74
C GLU A 307 -12.22 3.72 -1.56
N LEU A 308 -13.54 3.95 -1.63
CA LEU A 308 -14.46 3.54 -0.56
C LEU A 308 -14.43 2.01 -0.38
N LEU A 309 -14.53 1.27 -1.48
CA LEU A 309 -14.43 -0.19 -1.43
C LEU A 309 -13.09 -0.64 -0.85
N GLY A 310 -11.99 0.02 -1.22
CA GLY A 310 -10.67 -0.21 -0.68
C GLY A 310 -10.64 -0.16 0.84
N VAL A 311 -11.06 0.98 1.42
CA VAL A 311 -11.09 1.14 2.88
C VAL A 311 -12.11 0.21 3.55
N VAL A 312 -13.26 -0.06 2.95
CA VAL A 312 -14.25 -1.02 3.47
C VAL A 312 -13.65 -2.42 3.58
N PHE A 313 -12.99 -2.90 2.53
CA PHE A 313 -12.34 -4.22 2.54
C PHE A 313 -11.15 -4.27 3.49
N LEU A 314 -10.35 -3.20 3.57
CA LEU A 314 -9.26 -3.11 4.54
C LEU A 314 -9.78 -3.19 5.98
N PHE A 315 -10.82 -2.40 6.30
CA PHE A 315 -11.39 -2.37 7.64
C PHE A 315 -12.10 -3.69 7.99
N ALA A 316 -12.88 -4.25 7.06
CA ALA A 316 -13.50 -5.56 7.23
C ALA A 316 -12.45 -6.66 7.45
N GLY A 317 -11.38 -6.68 6.66
CA GLY A 317 -10.27 -7.62 6.83
C GLY A 317 -9.58 -7.49 8.17
N PHE A 318 -9.39 -6.26 8.65
CA PHE A 318 -8.88 -5.98 9.99
C PHE A 318 -9.81 -6.47 11.11
N LEU A 319 -11.12 -6.22 11.01
CA LEU A 319 -12.10 -6.70 11.99
C LEU A 319 -12.14 -8.22 12.05
N VAL A 320 -12.16 -8.91 10.90
CA VAL A 320 -12.07 -10.38 10.84
C VAL A 320 -10.74 -10.88 11.43
N SER A 321 -9.64 -10.14 11.27
CA SER A 321 -8.37 -10.47 11.92
C SER A 321 -8.39 -10.26 13.45
N ILE A 322 -9.18 -9.33 13.97
CA ILE A 322 -9.36 -9.08 15.41
C ILE A 322 -10.37 -10.04 16.02
N GLU A 323 -11.32 -10.58 15.26
CA GLU A 323 -12.25 -11.62 15.74
C GLU A 323 -11.53 -12.90 16.23
N VAL A 324 -10.22 -13.03 15.96
CA VAL A 324 -9.32 -14.05 16.52
C VAL A 324 -8.88 -13.74 17.96
N PHE A 325 -9.14 -12.52 18.46
CA PHE A 325 -8.81 -12.04 19.79
C PHE A 325 -10.06 -11.53 20.53
N ARG A 326 -11.01 -12.44 20.76
CA ARG A 326 -12.15 -12.44 21.73
C ARG A 326 -13.08 -11.22 21.88
N GLU A 327 -12.65 -9.97 21.72
CA GLU A 327 -13.44 -8.78 22.06
C GLU A 327 -13.21 -7.62 21.08
N ILE A 328 -14.27 -7.18 20.38
CA ILE A 328 -14.28 -5.89 19.69
C ILE A 328 -14.66 -4.85 20.74
N ARG A 329 -13.78 -3.90 21.04
CA ARG A 329 -14.06 -2.81 22.00
C ARG A 329 -14.09 -1.45 21.32
N ILE A 330 -14.73 -0.49 21.98
CA ILE A 330 -14.63 0.92 21.58
C ILE A 330 -13.20 1.38 21.88
N PRO A 331 -12.47 1.94 20.89
CA PRO A 331 -11.10 2.45 21.07
C PRO A 331 -10.95 3.31 22.32
N PHE A 332 -9.86 3.11 23.06
CA PHE A 332 -9.51 3.84 24.29
C PHE A 332 -10.48 3.65 25.47
N THR A 333 -11.37 2.65 25.41
CA THR A 333 -12.29 2.35 26.51
C THR A 333 -12.24 0.88 26.90
N ARG A 334 -12.81 0.54 28.07
CA ARG A 334 -13.04 -0.86 28.47
C ARG A 334 -14.37 -1.42 27.96
N ARG A 335 -15.13 -0.68 27.14
CA ARG A 335 -16.47 -1.09 26.69
C ARG A 335 -16.36 -2.02 25.49
N VAL A 336 -16.78 -3.26 25.68
CA VAL A 336 -16.81 -4.29 24.64
C VAL A 336 -18.10 -4.17 23.83
N LEU A 337 -17.97 -3.98 22.52
CA LEU A 337 -19.07 -3.94 21.54
C LEU A 337 -19.55 -5.35 21.18
N ARG A 338 -18.63 -6.32 21.11
CA ARG A 338 -18.97 -7.71 20.76
C ARG A 338 -17.94 -8.69 21.32
N VAL A 339 -18.43 -9.70 22.03
CA VAL A 339 -17.66 -10.88 22.47
C VAL A 339 -18.12 -12.07 21.63
N ARG A 340 -17.20 -12.82 21.02
CA ARG A 340 -17.53 -14.09 20.37
C ARG A 340 -17.04 -15.23 21.27
N HIS A 341 -17.97 -15.95 21.89
CA HIS A 341 -17.68 -17.24 22.52
C HIS A 341 -17.46 -18.28 21.42
N GLU A 342 -16.32 -18.97 21.44
CA GLU A 342 -16.16 -20.19 20.65
C GLU A 342 -17.16 -21.22 21.18
N ALA A 343 -17.98 -21.77 20.29
CA ALA A 343 -18.64 -23.04 20.58
C ALA A 343 -17.52 -24.07 20.73
N ALA A 344 -17.53 -24.76 21.88
CA ALA A 344 -16.51 -25.70 22.32
C ALA A 344 -16.26 -26.84 21.32
#